data_AF-K0RKU1-F1
#
_entry.id   AF-K0RKU1-F1
#
_cell.length_a   1.000
_cell.length_b   1.000
_cell.length_c   1.000
_cell.angle_alpha   90.00
_cell.angle_beta   90.00
_cell.angle_gamma   90.00
#
_symmetry.space_group_name_H-M   'P 1'
#
loop_
_entity.id
_entity.type
_entity.pdbx_description
1 polymer ?
#
loop_
_entity_poly.entity_id
_entity_poly.type
_entity_poly.pdbx_seq_one_letter_code
_entity_poly.pdbx_strand_id
1 'polypeptide(L)'
;MNSSGFRLLISVFVGLAALGTAQVAPSQAVIGRGYSDEFAETNLVATSASRGLLVSESDHKRIKSILGTTRQMIDTAKALMANESTLQAGADVCEGRDMMVKASTMFRDLKAGLQKNVVHQANSPTTEEDRSLLRHKYAGHDVKAAEGNDDRALGVVRDLYETLVTFPECLEQLFETCLEIINSELNSLGLTTIEVVVHEKRNRNQDGYNKVVIITNELADRVAGKAHDGIVQYPFLWDDAVTGPRTLGVDGKWNCHDMTPETCCQTIKASAASPDTSGKYLECHIFVPYGGVGNPRHNDRVFINLSSDGRVHEAPIIQ
;
A
#
# COMPACT_ATOMS: atom_id res chain seq x y z
N MET A 1 31.76 -35.09 73.43
CA MET A 1 30.97 -36.19 74.02
C MET A 1 30.15 -36.84 72.90
N ASN A 2 29.85 -38.14 73.01
CA ASN A 2 28.71 -38.93 72.47
C ASN A 2 28.06 -38.51 71.12
N SER A 3 27.79 -39.40 70.16
CA SER A 3 27.96 -40.86 70.10
C SER A 3 27.83 -41.39 68.65
N SER A 4 28.36 -42.59 68.42
CA SER A 4 28.03 -43.65 67.42
C SER A 4 26.91 -43.45 66.37
N GLY A 5 26.97 -44.06 65.18
CA GLY A 5 27.93 -45.02 64.64
C GLY A 5 27.29 -46.04 63.67
N PHE A 6 28.03 -47.11 63.31
CA PHE A 6 27.69 -48.19 62.35
C PHE A 6 27.67 -47.76 60.85
N ARG A 7 28.37 -48.42 59.90
CA ARG A 7 28.48 -49.84 59.45
C ARG A 7 27.29 -50.28 58.57
N LEU A 8 27.42 -51.14 57.54
CA LEU A 8 28.53 -51.67 56.71
C LEU A 8 27.89 -52.51 55.56
N LEU A 9 28.68 -53.00 54.59
CA LEU A 9 28.37 -53.79 53.37
C LEU A 9 28.29 -52.91 52.11
N ILE A 10 29.10 -53.07 51.06
CA ILE A 10 29.59 -54.26 50.31
C ILE A 10 28.49 -54.94 49.48
N SER A 11 28.50 -54.67 48.17
CA SER A 11 28.53 -55.71 47.12
C SER A 11 28.99 -55.11 45.78
N VAL A 12 29.71 -55.91 45.01
CA VAL A 12 30.12 -55.60 43.63
C VAL A 12 29.19 -56.35 42.67
N PHE A 13 28.81 -55.76 41.55
CA PHE A 13 28.51 -56.54 40.35
C PHE A 13 28.96 -55.82 39.08
N VAL A 14 29.43 -56.60 38.11
CA VAL A 14 29.83 -56.15 36.78
C VAL A 14 28.64 -56.31 35.82
N GLY A 15 28.34 -55.27 35.05
CA GLY A 15 27.39 -55.31 33.94
C GLY A 15 28.02 -54.70 32.69
N LEU A 16 28.19 -55.51 31.65
CA LEU A 16 28.83 -55.08 30.40
C LEU A 16 27.76 -54.65 29.36
N ALA A 17 28.13 -53.67 28.53
CA ALA A 17 27.52 -53.37 27.23
C ALA A 17 26.00 -53.07 27.16
N ALA A 18 25.68 -51.78 27.11
CA ALA A 18 24.59 -51.29 26.27
C ALA A 18 25.04 -50.01 25.54
N LEU A 19 25.07 -50.02 24.20
CA LEU A 19 25.27 -48.83 23.39
C LEU A 19 23.95 -48.04 23.31
N GLY A 20 23.60 -47.39 24.42
CA GLY A 20 22.55 -46.36 24.43
C GLY A 20 23.17 -44.99 24.21
N THR A 21 22.68 -44.23 23.23
CA THR A 21 23.05 -42.82 23.08
C THR A 21 22.58 -42.06 24.32
N ALA A 22 23.52 -41.38 25.00
CA ALA A 22 23.17 -40.51 26.11
C ALA A 22 22.36 -39.33 25.56
N GLN A 23 21.04 -39.39 25.71
CA GLN A 23 20.19 -38.21 25.56
C GLN A 23 20.60 -37.22 26.66
N VAL A 24 21.38 -36.21 26.27
CA VAL A 24 21.54 -35.01 27.08
C VAL A 24 20.15 -34.43 27.25
N ALA A 25 19.60 -34.55 28.47
CA ALA A 25 18.27 -34.07 28.77
C ALA A 25 18.17 -32.58 28.43
N PRO A 26 17.10 -32.11 27.77
CA PRO A 26 16.97 -30.71 27.42
C PRO A 26 17.05 -29.85 28.69
N SER A 27 17.91 -28.84 28.69
CA SER A 27 18.15 -27.97 29.84
C SER A 27 16.93 -27.07 30.07
N GLN A 28 15.95 -27.58 30.81
CA GLN A 28 14.70 -26.91 31.12
C GLN A 28 14.95 -25.75 32.09
N ALA A 29 14.78 -24.52 31.61
CA ALA A 29 14.69 -23.34 32.46
C ALA A 29 13.23 -23.12 32.87
N VAL A 30 12.94 -23.23 34.17
CA VAL A 30 11.65 -22.79 34.74
C VAL A 30 11.69 -21.27 34.84
N ILE A 31 10.94 -20.58 33.98
CA ILE A 31 10.91 -19.10 33.93
C ILE A 31 9.90 -18.53 34.92
N GLY A 32 8.89 -19.30 35.31
CA GLY A 32 7.95 -18.93 36.37
C GLY A 32 7.22 -20.12 36.98
N ARG A 33 6.77 -19.96 38.22
CA ARG A 33 5.82 -20.87 38.89
C ARG A 33 4.58 -20.09 39.29
N GLY A 34 3.41 -20.68 39.06
CA GLY A 34 2.12 -20.18 39.54
C GLY A 34 1.41 -21.27 40.34
N TYR A 35 0.92 -20.93 41.53
CA TYR A 35 0.05 -21.79 42.32
C TYR A 35 -1.39 -21.38 42.08
N SER A 36 -2.24 -22.30 41.62
CA SER A 36 -3.65 -22.00 41.35
C SER A 36 -4.54 -22.27 42.58
N ASP A 37 -4.10 -23.20 43.43
CA ASP A 37 -4.66 -23.54 44.73
C ASP A 37 -3.58 -24.29 45.56
N GLU A 38 -3.95 -24.85 46.71
CA GLU A 38 -3.05 -25.60 47.60
C GLU A 38 -2.65 -27.00 47.09
N PHE A 39 -3.19 -27.46 45.95
CA PHE A 39 -2.91 -28.77 45.35
C PHE A 39 -2.35 -28.71 43.90
N ALA A 40 -2.33 -27.54 43.25
CA ALA A 40 -1.91 -27.37 41.86
C ALA A 40 -0.75 -26.36 41.66
N GLU A 41 0.47 -26.89 41.40
CA GLU A 41 1.64 -26.11 40.95
C GLU A 41 1.77 -26.12 39.41
N THR A 42 1.74 -24.94 38.79
CA THR A 42 1.96 -24.76 37.35
C THR A 42 3.38 -24.25 37.09
N ASN A 43 4.19 -25.02 36.35
CA ASN A 43 5.56 -24.67 35.99
C ASN A 43 5.62 -24.18 34.53
N LEU A 44 6.05 -22.94 34.31
CA LEU A 44 6.29 -22.39 32.96
C LEU A 44 7.75 -22.65 32.56
N VAL A 45 7.95 -23.56 31.59
CA VAL A 45 9.26 -24.05 31.17
C VAL A 45 9.56 -23.65 29.73
N ALA A 46 10.80 -23.21 29.47
CA ALA A 46 11.25 -22.84 28.12
C ALA A 46 12.38 -23.73 27.59
N THR A 47 12.31 -24.02 26.29
CA THR A 47 13.34 -24.66 25.45
C THR A 47 13.36 -23.99 24.07
N SER A 48 14.52 -23.90 23.41
CA SER A 48 14.82 -23.06 22.23
C SER A 48 14.50 -23.74 20.86
N ALA A 49 14.14 -23.09 19.72
CA ALA A 49 13.85 -21.69 19.24
C ALA A 49 14.10 -21.63 17.69
N SER A 50 13.60 -20.82 16.70
CA SER A 50 12.78 -19.58 16.52
C SER A 50 12.77 -18.84 15.09
N ARG A 51 12.78 -19.48 13.88
CA ARG A 51 12.97 -18.88 12.49
C ARG A 51 11.93 -17.87 11.97
N GLY A 52 12.36 -17.14 10.93
CA GLY A 52 11.61 -16.50 9.84
C GLY A 52 12.20 -16.84 8.45
N LEU A 53 12.01 -15.99 7.43
CA LEU A 53 12.43 -16.26 6.03
C LEU A 53 13.95 -16.11 5.81
N LEU A 54 14.58 -17.11 5.19
CA LEU A 54 15.95 -17.04 4.67
C LEU A 54 15.99 -16.77 3.16
N VAL A 55 15.85 -15.49 2.80
CA VAL A 55 16.32 -15.00 1.49
C VAL A 55 17.86 -15.02 1.50
N SER A 56 18.49 -15.68 0.53
CA SER A 56 19.96 -15.72 0.47
C SER A 56 20.54 -14.32 0.17
N GLU A 57 21.79 -14.06 0.54
CA GLU A 57 22.43 -12.77 0.24
C GLU A 57 22.54 -12.52 -1.28
N SER A 58 22.78 -13.59 -2.04
CA SER A 58 22.72 -13.63 -3.50
C SER A 58 21.34 -13.27 -4.05
N ASP A 59 20.26 -13.83 -3.48
CA ASP A 59 18.89 -13.51 -3.89
C ASP A 59 18.56 -12.06 -3.53
N HIS A 60 18.90 -11.59 -2.33
CA HIS A 60 18.66 -10.21 -1.93
C HIS A 60 19.38 -9.21 -2.85
N LYS A 61 20.65 -9.47 -3.20
CA LYS A 61 21.41 -8.69 -4.18
C LYS A 61 20.75 -8.71 -5.57
N ARG A 62 20.27 -9.88 -6.03
CA ARG A 62 19.56 -10.04 -7.30
C ARG A 62 18.22 -9.31 -7.33
N ILE A 63 17.38 -9.47 -6.31
CA ILE A 63 16.08 -8.81 -6.13
C ILE A 63 16.29 -7.28 -6.16
N LYS A 64 17.22 -6.77 -5.35
CA LYS A 64 17.54 -5.34 -5.29
C LYS A 64 18.03 -4.77 -6.62
N SER A 65 18.84 -5.55 -7.36
CA SER A 65 19.30 -5.18 -8.71
C SER A 65 18.13 -5.09 -9.70
N ILE A 66 17.29 -6.13 -9.76
CA ILE A 66 16.12 -6.16 -10.68
C ILE A 66 15.16 -5.02 -10.36
N LEU A 67 14.78 -4.81 -9.09
CA LEU A 67 13.89 -3.72 -8.69
C LEU A 67 14.47 -2.33 -8.99
N GLY A 68 15.78 -2.14 -8.81
CA GLY A 68 16.48 -0.92 -9.20
C GLY A 68 16.40 -0.66 -10.72
N THR A 69 16.63 -1.69 -11.53
CA THR A 69 16.52 -1.59 -13.00
C THR A 69 15.08 -1.35 -13.45
N THR A 70 14.10 -2.09 -12.92
CA THR A 70 12.67 -1.90 -13.20
C THR A 70 12.23 -0.47 -12.87
N ARG A 71 12.65 0.06 -11.71
CA ARG A 71 12.37 1.46 -11.35
C ARG A 71 13.00 2.44 -12.33
N GLN A 72 14.29 2.30 -12.64
CA GLN A 72 14.97 3.19 -13.58
C GLN A 72 14.27 3.20 -14.94
N MET A 73 13.81 2.05 -15.44
CA MET A 73 13.05 1.96 -16.69
C MET A 73 11.69 2.66 -16.61
N ILE A 74 10.95 2.54 -15.51
CA ILE A 74 9.67 3.26 -15.30
C ILE A 74 9.90 4.77 -15.23
N ASP A 75 10.93 5.21 -14.51
CA ASP A 75 11.27 6.63 -14.35
C ASP A 75 11.74 7.23 -15.69
N THR A 76 12.51 6.49 -16.51
CA THR A 76 12.88 6.89 -17.89
C THR A 76 11.67 6.90 -18.84
N ALA A 77 10.81 5.89 -18.79
CA ALA A 77 9.62 5.82 -19.63
C ALA A 77 8.65 6.97 -19.36
N LYS A 78 8.44 7.32 -18.08
CA LYS A 78 7.67 8.50 -17.69
C LYS A 78 8.27 9.79 -18.23
N ALA A 79 9.60 9.95 -18.21
CA ALA A 79 10.26 11.13 -18.76
C ALA A 79 10.11 11.24 -20.28
N LEU A 80 10.15 10.12 -21.02
CA LEU A 80 9.85 10.09 -22.46
C LEU A 80 8.39 10.44 -22.74
N MET A 81 7.44 9.83 -22.01
CA MET A 81 6.00 10.02 -22.22
C MET A 81 5.50 11.41 -21.78
N ALA A 82 6.14 12.05 -20.81
CA ALA A 82 5.76 13.39 -20.33
C ALA A 82 6.27 14.53 -21.23
N ASN A 83 7.18 14.25 -22.18
CA ASN A 83 7.72 15.28 -23.07
C ASN A 83 6.84 15.44 -24.33
N GLU A 84 5.62 15.96 -24.15
CA GLU A 84 4.63 16.15 -25.23
C GLU A 84 5.16 16.89 -26.46
N SER A 85 6.27 17.65 -26.33
CA SER A 85 6.90 18.37 -27.44
C SER A 85 7.41 17.47 -28.58
N THR A 86 7.69 16.18 -28.35
CA THR A 86 8.10 15.24 -29.43
C THR A 86 6.96 14.40 -30.00
N LEU A 87 5.68 14.68 -29.66
CA LEU A 87 4.51 13.96 -30.20
C LEU A 87 4.38 13.94 -31.74
N GLN A 88 5.06 14.84 -32.45
CA GLN A 88 5.12 14.83 -33.92
C GLN A 88 6.04 13.73 -34.50
N ALA A 89 6.87 13.09 -33.67
CA ALA A 89 7.73 11.97 -34.02
C ALA A 89 7.42 10.77 -33.12
N GLY A 90 6.39 9.99 -33.47
CA GLY A 90 5.84 8.89 -32.65
C GLY A 90 6.75 7.71 -32.33
N ALA A 91 8.07 7.81 -32.52
CA ALA A 91 9.05 6.83 -32.06
C ALA A 91 9.23 6.86 -30.54
N ASP A 92 9.44 8.05 -29.96
CA ASP A 92 9.76 8.24 -28.53
C ASP A 92 8.66 7.69 -27.61
N VAL A 93 7.40 7.89 -28.00
CA VAL A 93 6.21 7.40 -27.28
C VAL A 93 6.12 5.86 -27.34
N CYS A 94 6.51 5.26 -28.46
CA CYS A 94 6.61 3.80 -28.57
C CYS A 94 7.75 3.26 -27.69
N GLU A 95 8.91 3.90 -27.67
CA GLU A 95 10.02 3.50 -26.80
C GLU A 95 9.65 3.58 -25.31
N GLY A 96 9.01 4.68 -24.87
CA GLY A 96 8.49 4.81 -23.50
C GLY A 96 7.48 3.70 -23.15
N ARG A 97 6.57 3.37 -24.06
CA ARG A 97 5.60 2.27 -23.88
C ARG A 97 6.29 0.91 -23.79
N ASP A 98 7.26 0.62 -24.65
CA ASP A 98 8.00 -0.64 -24.64
C ASP A 98 8.87 -0.79 -23.38
N MET A 99 9.46 0.31 -22.88
CA MET A 99 10.13 0.34 -21.58
C MET A 99 9.17 -0.03 -20.44
N MET A 100 7.94 0.49 -20.42
CA MET A 100 6.92 0.11 -19.43
C MET A 100 6.53 -1.37 -19.52
N VAL A 101 6.25 -1.88 -20.73
CA VAL A 101 5.89 -3.30 -20.95
C VAL A 101 7.02 -4.23 -20.47
N LYS A 102 8.28 -3.88 -20.78
CA LYS A 102 9.46 -4.65 -20.37
C LYS A 102 9.72 -4.55 -18.86
N ALA A 103 9.51 -3.39 -18.24
CA ALA A 103 9.63 -3.20 -16.79
C ALA A 103 8.59 -4.04 -16.03
N SER A 104 7.32 -4.01 -16.45
CA SER A 104 6.25 -4.84 -15.90
C SER A 104 6.50 -6.34 -16.10
N THR A 105 7.11 -6.74 -17.21
CA THR A 105 7.52 -8.13 -17.46
C THR A 105 8.62 -8.56 -16.50
N MET A 106 9.68 -7.75 -16.32
CA MET A 106 10.73 -8.02 -15.32
C MET A 106 10.18 -8.14 -13.89
N PHE A 107 9.18 -7.33 -13.52
CA PHE A 107 8.52 -7.42 -12.22
C PHE A 107 7.67 -8.70 -12.07
N ARG A 108 6.94 -9.08 -13.14
CA ARG A 108 6.18 -10.35 -13.19
C ARG A 108 7.09 -11.57 -13.05
N ASP A 109 8.21 -11.59 -13.75
CA ASP A 109 9.20 -12.67 -13.69
C ASP A 109 9.86 -12.77 -12.31
N LEU A 110 10.13 -11.63 -11.67
CA LEU A 110 10.61 -11.56 -10.28
C LEU A 110 9.58 -12.13 -9.31
N LYS A 111 8.31 -11.73 -9.41
CA LYS A 111 7.19 -12.24 -8.59
C LYS A 111 7.04 -13.76 -8.75
N ALA A 112 7.04 -14.26 -9.99
CA ALA A 112 6.96 -15.69 -10.28
C ALA A 112 8.17 -16.48 -9.73
N GLY A 113 9.38 -15.92 -9.83
CA GLY A 113 10.59 -16.52 -9.25
C GLY A 113 10.53 -16.63 -7.72
N LEU A 114 10.06 -15.57 -7.05
CA LEU A 114 9.87 -15.57 -5.60
C LEU A 114 8.80 -16.59 -5.17
N GLN A 115 7.64 -16.60 -5.84
CA GLN A 115 6.57 -17.56 -5.58
C GLN A 115 7.03 -19.01 -5.77
N LYS A 116 7.78 -19.31 -6.84
CA LYS A 116 8.35 -20.65 -7.08
C LYS A 116 9.31 -21.08 -5.97
N ASN A 117 10.15 -20.18 -5.48
CA ASN A 117 11.06 -20.47 -4.36
C ASN A 117 10.30 -20.74 -3.05
N VAL A 118 9.23 -19.99 -2.77
CA VAL A 118 8.35 -20.23 -1.60
C VAL A 118 7.65 -21.59 -1.71
N VAL A 119 7.08 -21.94 -2.86
CA VAL A 119 6.41 -23.24 -3.07
C VAL A 119 7.37 -24.42 -2.91
N HIS A 120 8.63 -24.30 -3.36
CA HIS A 120 9.64 -25.34 -3.14
C HIS A 120 10.09 -25.47 -1.67
N GLN A 121 9.98 -24.41 -0.86
CA GLN A 121 10.27 -24.48 0.59
C GLN A 121 9.07 -24.96 1.43
N ALA A 122 7.82 -24.69 0.99
CA ALA A 122 6.61 -25.05 1.73
C ALA A 122 6.42 -26.55 1.99
N ASN A 123 7.03 -27.41 1.15
CA ASN A 123 7.00 -28.87 1.29
C ASN A 123 8.13 -29.44 2.17
N SER A 124 8.93 -28.59 2.83
CA SER A 124 9.96 -29.01 3.80
C SER A 124 9.50 -28.68 5.23
N PRO A 125 9.44 -29.64 6.17
CA PRO A 125 9.06 -29.36 7.55
C PRO A 125 10.09 -28.41 8.19
N THR A 126 9.62 -27.30 8.75
CA THR A 126 10.50 -26.25 9.31
C THR A 126 11.08 -26.67 10.66
N THR A 127 12.35 -27.09 10.66
CA THR A 127 13.10 -27.53 11.84
C THR A 127 13.67 -26.39 12.69
N GLU A 128 14.04 -26.66 13.95
CA GLU A 128 14.54 -25.66 14.92
C GLU A 128 15.95 -25.08 14.60
N GLU A 129 16.65 -25.52 13.56
CA GLU A 129 18.08 -25.21 13.38
C GLU A 129 18.38 -23.87 12.67
N ASP A 130 17.88 -23.64 11.44
CA ASP A 130 17.83 -22.28 10.90
C ASP A 130 16.78 -21.40 11.61
N ARG A 131 15.97 -22.03 12.46
CA ARG A 131 15.22 -21.43 13.58
C ARG A 131 16.15 -20.82 14.66
N SER A 132 17.45 -21.11 14.69
CA SER A 132 18.43 -20.41 15.57
C SER A 132 19.27 -19.35 14.83
N LEU A 133 19.76 -19.68 13.63
CA LEU A 133 20.68 -18.83 12.84
C LEU A 133 20.19 -17.38 12.64
N LEU A 134 18.89 -17.18 12.44
CA LEU A 134 18.31 -15.85 12.27
C LEU A 134 18.41 -14.99 13.54
N ARG A 135 18.10 -15.53 14.74
CA ARG A 135 18.25 -14.76 15.98
C ARG A 135 19.70 -14.34 16.21
N HIS A 136 20.66 -15.22 15.93
CA HIS A 136 22.07 -14.88 16.11
C HIS A 136 22.54 -13.81 15.10
N LYS A 137 22.05 -13.85 13.85
CA LYS A 137 22.32 -12.84 12.81
C LYS A 137 21.82 -11.43 13.17
N TYR A 138 20.73 -11.32 13.94
CA TYR A 138 20.17 -10.03 14.36
C TYR A 138 20.53 -9.61 15.80
N ALA A 139 21.14 -10.49 16.61
CA ALA A 139 21.48 -10.20 18.02
C ALA A 139 22.45 -9.02 18.24
N GLY A 140 23.17 -8.58 17.21
CA GLY A 140 24.05 -7.40 17.24
C GLY A 140 23.40 -6.11 16.72
N HIS A 141 22.15 -6.15 16.25
CA HIS A 141 21.40 -4.93 15.92
C HIS A 141 20.74 -4.40 17.20
N ASP A 142 20.83 -3.10 17.44
CA ASP A 142 20.07 -2.44 18.50
C ASP A 142 18.58 -2.48 18.13
N VAL A 143 17.84 -3.40 18.77
CA VAL A 143 16.42 -3.62 18.50
C VAL A 143 15.57 -2.39 18.85
N LYS A 144 16.03 -1.48 19.73
CA LYS A 144 15.29 -0.25 20.07
C LYS A 144 15.54 0.87 19.07
N ALA A 145 16.78 0.98 18.58
CA ALA A 145 17.07 1.79 17.40
C ALA A 145 16.40 1.22 16.14
N ALA A 146 16.14 -0.09 16.09
CA ALA A 146 15.34 -0.72 15.06
C ALA A 146 13.85 -0.42 15.25
N GLU A 147 13.24 -0.54 16.44
CA GLU A 147 11.82 -0.20 16.68
C GLU A 147 11.47 1.22 16.18
N GLY A 148 12.25 2.24 16.58
CA GLY A 148 12.08 3.62 16.10
C GLY A 148 12.41 3.84 14.61
N ASN A 149 12.89 2.82 13.92
CA ASN A 149 13.17 2.78 12.49
C ASN A 149 12.33 1.70 11.77
N ASP A 150 11.52 0.92 12.49
CA ASP A 150 10.61 -0.11 12.00
C ASP A 150 9.25 0.52 11.73
N ASP A 151 8.79 1.52 12.50
CA ASP A 151 7.72 2.42 12.02
C ASP A 151 8.13 3.11 10.70
N ARG A 152 9.42 3.37 10.51
CA ARG A 152 9.98 3.98 9.30
C ARG A 152 10.28 2.96 8.18
N ALA A 153 10.59 1.71 8.52
CA ALA A 153 10.86 0.65 7.55
C ALA A 153 9.57 -0.05 7.12
N LEU A 154 8.62 -0.28 8.03
CA LEU A 154 7.22 -0.54 7.71
C LEU A 154 6.62 0.64 6.97
N GLY A 155 6.96 1.89 7.33
CA GLY A 155 6.65 3.08 6.55
C GLY A 155 7.13 2.96 5.09
N VAL A 156 8.43 2.83 4.86
CA VAL A 156 9.01 2.71 3.50
C VAL A 156 8.58 1.43 2.76
N VAL A 157 8.37 0.31 3.45
CA VAL A 157 7.86 -0.94 2.87
C VAL A 157 6.37 -0.80 2.52
N ARG A 158 5.60 -0.08 3.34
CA ARG A 158 4.21 0.26 3.07
C ARG A 158 4.12 1.30 1.96
N ASP A 159 5.00 2.30 1.87
CA ASP A 159 5.09 3.20 0.70
C ASP A 159 5.45 2.42 -0.58
N LEU A 160 6.19 1.32 -0.46
CA LEU A 160 6.51 0.38 -1.54
C LEU A 160 5.37 -0.62 -1.86
N TYR A 161 4.37 -0.77 -0.99
CA TYR A 161 3.18 -1.61 -1.17
C TYR A 161 1.87 -0.81 -1.30
N GLU A 162 1.89 0.50 -1.03
CA GLU A 162 1.01 1.55 -1.58
C GLU A 162 1.38 1.81 -3.05
N THR A 163 1.78 0.74 -3.75
CA THR A 163 1.54 0.60 -5.18
C THR A 163 0.05 0.78 -5.43
N LEU A 164 -0.32 2.02 -5.77
CA LEU A 164 -1.61 2.37 -6.35
C LEU A 164 -1.92 1.35 -7.45
N VAL A 165 -2.83 0.42 -7.16
CA VAL A 165 -3.27 -0.56 -8.15
C VAL A 165 -4.19 0.20 -9.09
N THR A 166 -3.73 0.42 -10.31
CA THR A 166 -4.47 1.12 -11.36
C THR A 166 -4.85 0.13 -12.44
N PHE A 167 -6.06 0.29 -12.98
CA PHE A 167 -6.66 -0.62 -13.97
C PHE A 167 -6.79 0.09 -15.34
N PRO A 168 -5.69 0.34 -16.06
CA PRO A 168 -5.72 1.11 -17.31
C PRO A 168 -6.51 0.42 -18.43
N GLU A 169 -6.57 -0.91 -18.43
CA GLU A 169 -7.38 -1.72 -19.36
C GLU A 169 -8.89 -1.60 -19.15
N CYS A 170 -9.36 -1.07 -18.02
CA CYS A 170 -10.76 -0.66 -17.85
C CYS A 170 -11.13 0.56 -18.71
N LEU A 171 -10.19 1.39 -19.18
CA LEU A 171 -10.51 2.60 -19.95
C LEU A 171 -11.38 2.28 -21.17
N GLU A 172 -12.42 3.09 -21.37
CA GLU A 172 -13.45 2.93 -22.41
C GLU A 172 -14.29 1.63 -22.33
N GLN A 173 -14.03 0.72 -21.38
CA GLN A 173 -14.86 -0.46 -21.14
C GLN A 173 -16.18 -0.09 -20.47
N LEU A 174 -17.19 -0.94 -20.64
CA LEU A 174 -18.42 -0.87 -19.84
C LEU A 174 -18.13 -1.23 -18.38
N PHE A 175 -18.90 -0.64 -17.46
CA PHE A 175 -18.80 -0.88 -16.02
C PHE A 175 -18.73 -2.37 -15.64
N GLU A 176 -19.61 -3.21 -16.20
CA GLU A 176 -19.65 -4.66 -15.93
C GLU A 176 -18.34 -5.36 -16.34
N THR A 177 -17.85 -5.10 -17.55
CA THR A 177 -16.58 -5.66 -18.05
C THR A 177 -15.38 -5.19 -17.21
N CYS A 178 -15.39 -3.94 -16.75
CA CYS A 178 -14.35 -3.44 -15.84
C CYS A 178 -14.41 -4.12 -14.47
N LEU A 179 -15.61 -4.38 -13.93
CA LEU A 179 -15.76 -5.17 -12.69
C LEU A 179 -15.22 -6.59 -12.85
N GLU A 180 -15.45 -7.26 -13.98
CA GLU A 180 -14.89 -8.59 -14.24
C GLU A 180 -13.35 -8.58 -14.22
N ILE A 181 -12.73 -7.57 -14.84
CA ILE A 181 -11.27 -7.37 -14.83
C ILE A 181 -10.76 -7.15 -13.41
N ILE A 182 -11.30 -6.16 -12.70
CA ILE A 182 -10.88 -5.79 -11.33
C ILE A 182 -11.00 -6.98 -10.38
N ASN A 183 -12.13 -7.71 -10.42
CA ASN A 183 -12.32 -8.90 -9.59
C ASN A 183 -11.37 -10.04 -9.98
N SER A 184 -11.08 -10.25 -11.27
CA SER A 184 -10.12 -11.26 -11.73
C SER A 184 -8.70 -10.98 -11.21
N GLU A 185 -8.23 -9.73 -11.37
CA GLU A 185 -6.94 -9.27 -10.87
C GLU A 185 -6.83 -9.40 -9.34
N LEU A 186 -7.84 -8.94 -8.58
CA LEU A 186 -7.84 -8.98 -7.12
C LEU A 186 -7.90 -10.40 -6.55
N ASN A 187 -8.68 -11.30 -7.17
CA ASN A 187 -8.63 -12.72 -6.83
C ASN A 187 -7.23 -13.33 -7.09
N SER A 188 -6.51 -12.89 -8.13
CA SER A 188 -5.12 -13.30 -8.39
C SER A 188 -4.11 -12.78 -7.35
N LEU A 189 -4.47 -11.71 -6.62
CA LEU A 189 -3.72 -11.14 -5.50
C LEU A 189 -4.13 -11.72 -4.14
N GLY A 190 -5.24 -12.47 -4.06
CA GLY A 190 -5.81 -12.98 -2.81
C GLY A 190 -6.62 -11.95 -2.02
N LEU A 191 -7.04 -10.85 -2.65
CA LEU A 191 -7.86 -9.80 -2.06
C LEU A 191 -9.34 -10.11 -2.32
N THR A 192 -10.05 -10.57 -1.28
CA THR A 192 -11.38 -11.20 -1.42
C THR A 192 -12.57 -10.26 -1.25
N THR A 193 -12.37 -9.06 -0.73
CA THR A 193 -13.43 -8.05 -0.52
C THR A 193 -12.89 -6.65 -0.75
N ILE A 194 -13.49 -5.94 -1.72
CA ILE A 194 -13.32 -4.50 -1.95
C ILE A 194 -14.69 -3.82 -1.96
N GLU A 195 -14.76 -2.58 -1.49
CA GLU A 195 -15.90 -1.69 -1.70
C GLU A 195 -15.70 -0.92 -3.01
N VAL A 196 -16.52 -1.24 -4.02
CA VAL A 196 -16.52 -0.49 -5.28
C VAL A 196 -17.31 0.81 -5.10
N VAL A 197 -16.63 1.94 -5.25
CA VAL A 197 -17.24 3.27 -5.22
C VAL A 197 -17.38 3.78 -6.65
N VAL A 198 -18.61 3.85 -7.15
CA VAL A 198 -18.91 4.32 -8.50
C VAL A 198 -19.25 5.80 -8.48
N HIS A 199 -18.53 6.60 -9.26
CA HIS A 199 -18.83 8.01 -9.46
C HIS A 199 -19.22 8.28 -10.91
N GLU A 200 -20.42 8.80 -11.16
CA GLU A 200 -20.76 9.32 -12.48
C GLU A 200 -20.12 10.71 -12.69
N LYS A 201 -19.56 10.94 -13.87
CA LYS A 201 -19.09 12.25 -14.31
C LYS A 201 -20.27 13.22 -14.40
N ARG A 202 -20.41 14.08 -13.39
CA ARG A 202 -21.49 15.08 -13.24
C ARG A 202 -21.87 15.73 -14.57
N ASN A 203 -23.18 15.83 -14.82
CA ASN A 203 -23.76 16.53 -15.98
C ASN A 203 -24.59 17.76 -15.55
N ARG A 204 -24.93 18.64 -16.50
CA ARG A 204 -25.64 19.92 -16.24
C ARG A 204 -27.05 19.74 -15.63
N ASN A 205 -27.63 18.53 -15.72
CA ASN A 205 -29.00 18.25 -15.27
C ASN A 205 -29.06 17.62 -13.86
N GLN A 206 -27.91 17.32 -13.25
CA GLN A 206 -27.82 16.72 -11.90
C GLN A 206 -27.67 17.80 -10.82
N ASP A 207 -28.24 17.58 -9.62
CA ASP A 207 -28.04 18.52 -8.53
C ASP A 207 -26.55 18.65 -8.17
N GLY A 208 -26.14 19.87 -7.82
CA GLY A 208 -24.74 20.18 -7.61
C GLY A 208 -23.93 20.33 -8.90
N TYR A 209 -24.53 20.46 -10.09
CA TYR A 209 -23.79 20.93 -11.28
C TYR A 209 -23.08 22.27 -10.98
N ASN A 210 -23.74 23.16 -10.23
CA ASN A 210 -23.27 24.47 -9.78
C ASN A 210 -22.11 24.43 -8.74
N LYS A 211 -21.65 23.25 -8.33
CA LYS A 211 -20.56 23.09 -7.34
C LYS A 211 -19.20 23.01 -8.04
N VAL A 212 -18.33 23.98 -7.76
CA VAL A 212 -16.92 23.94 -8.15
C VAL A 212 -16.15 23.12 -7.12
N VAL A 213 -15.38 22.12 -7.55
CA VAL A 213 -14.60 21.27 -6.62
C VAL A 213 -13.23 21.89 -6.41
N ILE A 214 -12.89 22.18 -5.16
CA ILE A 214 -11.61 22.75 -4.74
C ILE A 214 -10.82 21.64 -4.06
N ILE A 215 -9.85 21.07 -4.77
CA ILE A 215 -8.97 20.01 -4.24
C ILE A 215 -7.90 20.67 -3.37
N THR A 216 -7.78 20.23 -2.11
CA THR A 216 -6.80 20.73 -1.15
C THR A 216 -5.57 19.84 -1.03
N ASN A 217 -4.60 20.24 -0.23
CA ASN A 217 -3.62 19.32 0.34
C ASN A 217 -4.21 18.46 1.48
N GLU A 218 -3.43 17.52 2.00
CA GLU A 218 -3.82 16.63 3.11
C GLU A 218 -4.15 17.38 4.42
N LEU A 219 -3.58 18.56 4.67
CA LEU A 219 -3.92 19.36 5.86
C LEU A 219 -5.18 20.24 5.69
N ALA A 220 -5.77 20.25 4.50
CA ALA A 220 -6.88 21.14 4.09
C ALA A 220 -6.61 22.65 4.25
N ASP A 221 -5.35 23.06 4.43
CA ASP A 221 -4.95 24.46 4.68
C ASP A 221 -4.75 25.29 3.39
N ARG A 222 -4.50 24.62 2.24
CA ARG A 222 -4.28 25.27 0.95
C ARG A 222 -4.87 24.50 -0.23
N VAL A 223 -5.20 25.21 -1.29
CA VAL A 223 -5.63 24.62 -2.56
C VAL A 223 -4.43 23.95 -3.25
N ALA A 224 -4.61 22.69 -3.64
CA ALA A 224 -3.64 21.94 -4.44
C ALA A 224 -4.02 21.86 -5.93
N GLY A 225 -5.31 21.88 -6.27
CA GLY A 225 -5.76 21.62 -7.65
C GLY A 225 -5.59 20.14 -8.06
N LYS A 226 -6.04 19.77 -9.28
CA LYS A 226 -6.01 18.36 -9.72
C LYS A 226 -4.59 17.86 -10.04
N ALA A 227 -3.67 18.76 -10.43
CA ALA A 227 -2.30 18.43 -10.82
C ALA A 227 -1.24 18.92 -9.82
N HIS A 228 -1.65 19.25 -8.58
CA HIS A 228 -0.79 19.93 -7.58
C HIS A 228 -0.25 21.30 -8.05
N ASP A 229 -0.95 21.93 -8.97
CA ASP A 229 -0.64 23.22 -9.62
C ASP A 229 -1.30 24.43 -8.95
N GLY A 230 -2.27 24.20 -8.05
CA GLY A 230 -3.11 25.24 -7.44
C GLY A 230 -4.25 25.71 -8.35
N ILE A 231 -4.50 25.04 -9.49
CA ILE A 231 -5.53 25.45 -10.45
C ILE A 231 -6.86 24.77 -10.15
N VAL A 232 -7.92 25.56 -10.14
CA VAL A 232 -9.32 25.10 -10.06
C VAL A 232 -10.00 25.35 -11.40
N GLN A 233 -10.83 24.41 -11.85
CA GLN A 233 -11.55 24.48 -13.13
C GLN A 233 -13.04 24.14 -12.95
N TYR A 234 -13.90 24.83 -13.69
CA TYR A 234 -15.32 24.48 -13.83
C TYR A 234 -15.56 23.84 -15.21
N PRO A 235 -16.16 22.63 -15.29
CA PRO A 235 -16.21 21.87 -16.53
C PRO A 235 -17.37 22.24 -17.47
N PHE A 236 -18.23 23.19 -17.10
CA PHE A 236 -19.43 23.56 -17.85
C PHE A 236 -19.42 25.04 -18.26
N LEU A 237 -20.16 25.41 -19.30
CA LEU A 237 -20.51 26.81 -19.53
C LEU A 237 -21.49 27.27 -18.45
N TRP A 238 -21.22 28.44 -17.87
CA TRP A 238 -22.12 29.08 -16.90
C TRP A 238 -23.10 29.98 -17.63
N ASP A 239 -24.39 29.72 -17.45
CA ASP A 239 -25.48 30.35 -18.16
C ASP A 239 -26.05 31.51 -17.33
N ASP A 240 -25.23 32.56 -17.20
CA ASP A 240 -25.47 33.71 -16.33
C ASP A 240 -26.80 34.42 -16.67
N ALA A 241 -27.68 34.63 -15.68
CA ALA A 241 -28.99 35.24 -15.92
C ALA A 241 -28.93 36.69 -16.45
N VAL A 242 -27.77 37.35 -16.37
CA VAL A 242 -27.56 38.73 -16.84
C VAL A 242 -26.68 38.77 -18.09
N THR A 243 -25.59 38.00 -18.13
CA THR A 243 -24.63 38.03 -19.27
C THR A 243 -24.82 36.93 -20.31
N GLY A 244 -25.68 35.94 -20.05
CA GLY A 244 -25.81 34.74 -20.88
C GLY A 244 -24.62 33.76 -20.73
N PRO A 245 -24.56 32.74 -21.61
CA PRO A 245 -23.60 31.64 -21.49
C PRO A 245 -22.15 32.07 -21.71
N ARG A 246 -21.31 31.83 -20.70
CA ARG A 246 -19.87 32.15 -20.69
C ARG A 246 -19.02 31.09 -19.99
N THR A 247 -17.73 31.08 -20.28
CA THR A 247 -16.73 30.46 -19.41
C THR A 247 -16.52 31.31 -18.15
N LEU A 248 -16.01 30.69 -17.09
CA LEU A 248 -15.72 31.35 -15.81
C LEU A 248 -14.21 31.32 -15.52
N GLY A 249 -13.74 32.25 -14.68
CA GLY A 249 -12.32 32.49 -14.50
C GLY A 249 -11.63 32.98 -15.79
N VAL A 250 -10.33 32.75 -15.91
CA VAL A 250 -9.56 32.97 -17.14
C VAL A 250 -9.49 31.62 -17.87
N ASP A 251 -9.99 31.54 -19.10
CA ASP A 251 -10.02 30.32 -19.92
C ASP A 251 -10.59 29.07 -19.23
N GLY A 252 -11.64 29.26 -18.40
CA GLY A 252 -12.29 28.20 -17.63
C GLY A 252 -11.66 27.90 -16.26
N LYS A 253 -10.60 28.61 -15.89
CA LYS A 253 -9.71 28.31 -14.76
C LYS A 253 -9.57 29.48 -13.79
N TRP A 254 -9.39 29.16 -12.51
CA TRP A 254 -8.93 30.10 -11.49
C TRP A 254 -7.57 29.63 -10.97
N ASN A 255 -6.62 30.56 -10.87
CA ASN A 255 -5.37 30.32 -10.16
C ASN A 255 -5.61 30.59 -8.67
N CYS A 256 -5.58 29.51 -7.87
CA CYS A 256 -5.71 29.55 -6.41
C CYS A 256 -4.43 29.06 -5.71
N HIS A 257 -3.28 29.12 -6.38
CA HIS A 257 -1.98 28.75 -5.80
C HIS A 257 -1.73 29.54 -4.50
N ASP A 258 -1.27 28.84 -3.46
CA ASP A 258 -1.07 29.34 -2.09
C ASP A 258 -2.29 30.01 -1.41
N MET A 259 -3.50 29.86 -1.95
CA MET A 259 -4.74 30.33 -1.29
C MET A 259 -5.33 29.27 -0.36
N THR A 260 -6.02 29.70 0.70
CA THR A 260 -6.90 28.79 1.46
C THR A 260 -8.13 28.43 0.61
N PRO A 261 -8.80 27.30 0.90
CA PRO A 261 -10.01 26.89 0.16
C PRO A 261 -11.13 27.93 0.20
N GLU A 262 -11.27 28.68 1.29
CA GLU A 262 -12.27 29.72 1.50
C GLU A 262 -11.98 30.95 0.65
N THR A 263 -10.71 31.40 0.61
CA THR A 263 -10.28 32.54 -0.21
C THR A 263 -10.41 32.24 -1.71
N CYS A 264 -10.05 31.01 -2.12
CA CYS A 264 -10.31 30.53 -3.48
C CYS A 264 -11.82 30.50 -3.79
N CYS A 265 -12.64 29.97 -2.88
CA CYS A 265 -14.10 29.92 -3.04
C CYS A 265 -14.74 31.32 -3.18
N GLN A 266 -14.30 32.30 -2.39
CA GLN A 266 -14.76 33.69 -2.50
C GLN A 266 -14.40 34.28 -3.87
N THR A 267 -13.20 34.01 -4.37
CA THR A 267 -12.72 34.45 -5.70
C THR A 267 -13.54 33.81 -6.83
N ILE A 268 -13.83 32.51 -6.73
CA ILE A 268 -14.70 31.77 -7.65
C ILE A 268 -16.10 32.39 -7.69
N LYS A 269 -16.73 32.58 -6.53
CA LYS A 269 -18.07 33.18 -6.42
C LYS A 269 -18.12 34.62 -6.92
N ALA A 270 -17.09 35.43 -6.69
CA ALA A 270 -17.01 36.79 -7.21
C ALA A 270 -17.02 36.86 -8.75
N SER A 271 -16.51 35.82 -9.44
CA SER A 271 -16.55 35.73 -10.91
C SER A 271 -17.92 35.36 -11.50
N ALA A 272 -18.87 34.95 -10.65
CA ALA A 272 -20.26 34.64 -10.99
C ALA A 272 -21.20 35.17 -9.89
N ALA A 273 -21.23 36.50 -9.74
CA ALA A 273 -22.08 37.19 -8.76
C ALA A 273 -23.59 37.10 -9.10
N SER A 274 -23.95 36.90 -10.37
CA SER A 274 -25.32 36.57 -10.81
C SER A 274 -25.63 35.09 -10.57
N PRO A 275 -26.90 34.72 -10.30
CA PRO A 275 -27.33 33.35 -10.50
C PRO A 275 -27.35 32.99 -11.99
N ASP A 276 -27.46 31.70 -12.30
CA ASP A 276 -27.73 31.23 -13.65
C ASP A 276 -29.22 31.35 -14.05
N THR A 277 -29.53 30.99 -15.29
CA THR A 277 -30.90 30.90 -15.84
C THR A 277 -31.85 29.99 -15.06
N SER A 278 -31.34 29.15 -14.15
CA SER A 278 -32.12 28.28 -13.25
C SER A 278 -32.23 28.82 -11.81
N GLY A 279 -31.72 30.03 -11.56
CA GLY A 279 -31.74 30.68 -10.24
C GLY A 279 -30.70 30.14 -9.25
N LYS A 280 -29.75 29.31 -9.70
CA LYS A 280 -28.68 28.75 -8.86
C LYS A 280 -27.46 29.67 -8.86
N TYR A 281 -26.84 29.84 -7.70
CA TYR A 281 -25.52 30.49 -7.58
C TYR A 281 -24.41 29.44 -7.61
N LEU A 282 -23.18 29.85 -7.91
CA LEU A 282 -22.03 28.96 -7.71
C LEU A 282 -21.86 28.60 -6.23
N GLU A 283 -21.61 27.31 -6.01
CA GLU A 283 -21.20 26.75 -4.73
C GLU A 283 -19.77 26.18 -4.83
N CYS A 284 -19.13 25.96 -3.69
CA CYS A 284 -17.81 25.38 -3.60
C CYS A 284 -17.90 24.09 -2.79
N HIS A 285 -17.29 23.02 -3.30
CA HIS A 285 -17.12 21.78 -2.57
C HIS A 285 -15.63 21.59 -2.31
N ILE A 286 -15.22 21.75 -1.05
CA ILE A 286 -13.84 21.53 -0.60
C ILE A 286 -13.63 20.02 -0.52
N PHE A 287 -12.65 19.51 -1.28
CA PHE A 287 -12.31 18.10 -1.33
C PHE A 287 -10.91 17.89 -0.74
N VAL A 288 -10.85 17.18 0.38
CA VAL A 288 -9.61 16.77 1.03
C VAL A 288 -9.18 15.41 0.48
N PRO A 289 -7.94 15.25 -0.03
CA PRO A 289 -7.47 13.97 -0.56
C PRO A 289 -7.40 12.87 0.52
N TYR A 290 -7.48 11.60 0.09
CA TYR A 290 -7.45 10.45 0.99
C TYR A 290 -6.11 10.34 1.75
N GLY A 291 -6.19 10.26 3.07
CA GLY A 291 -5.07 10.42 4.01
C GLY A 291 -5.04 11.78 4.69
N GLY A 292 -5.79 12.76 4.19
CA GLY A 292 -5.90 14.08 4.79
C GLY A 292 -6.87 14.17 5.98
N VAL A 293 -6.89 15.36 6.59
CA VAL A 293 -7.68 15.68 7.78
C VAL A 293 -9.17 15.45 7.51
N GLY A 294 -9.75 14.49 8.23
CA GLY A 294 -11.16 14.11 8.10
C GLY A 294 -11.49 13.15 6.95
N ASN A 295 -10.52 12.77 6.12
CA ASN A 295 -10.69 11.80 5.03
C ASN A 295 -9.58 10.73 5.07
N PRO A 296 -9.67 9.68 5.92
CA PRO A 296 -8.65 8.64 6.03
C PRO A 296 -8.47 7.85 4.72
N ARG A 297 -7.29 7.25 4.50
CA ARG A 297 -7.11 6.28 3.40
C ARG A 297 -7.94 5.02 3.67
N HIS A 298 -8.42 4.42 2.60
CA HIS A 298 -9.38 3.33 2.60
C HIS A 298 -8.90 2.27 1.61
N ASN A 299 -7.83 1.56 1.99
CA ASN A 299 -7.12 0.58 1.18
C ASN A 299 -8.00 -0.61 0.70
N ASP A 300 -9.26 -0.65 1.12
CA ASP A 300 -10.34 -1.55 0.73
C ASP A 300 -11.26 -1.00 -0.38
N ARG A 301 -11.05 0.24 -0.86
CA ARG A 301 -11.91 0.91 -1.85
C ARG A 301 -11.33 1.00 -3.25
N VAL A 302 -12.18 0.81 -4.26
CA VAL A 302 -11.83 1.01 -5.67
C VAL A 302 -12.76 2.04 -6.30
N PHE A 303 -12.20 3.12 -6.81
CA PHE A 303 -12.96 4.23 -7.40
C PHE A 303 -13.09 4.04 -8.92
N ILE A 304 -14.33 3.96 -9.41
CA ILE A 304 -14.63 3.81 -10.84
C ILE A 304 -15.40 5.04 -11.34
N ASN A 305 -14.73 5.85 -12.16
CA ASN A 305 -15.29 7.10 -12.71
C ASN A 305 -15.96 6.83 -14.07
N LEU A 306 -17.29 6.87 -14.13
CA LEU A 306 -18.07 6.56 -15.33
C LEU A 306 -18.46 7.82 -16.15
N SER A 307 -18.50 7.70 -17.46
CA SER A 307 -19.20 8.62 -18.37
C SER A 307 -20.69 8.30 -18.45
N SER A 308 -21.49 9.25 -18.98
CA SER A 308 -22.95 9.17 -19.08
C SER A 308 -23.49 8.07 -20.01
N ASP A 309 -22.63 7.33 -20.71
CA ASP A 309 -22.94 6.14 -21.50
C ASP A 309 -22.59 4.82 -20.78
N GLY A 310 -22.17 4.89 -19.51
CA GLY A 310 -21.83 3.71 -18.68
C GLY A 310 -20.42 3.16 -18.90
N ARG A 311 -19.56 3.88 -19.64
CA ARG A 311 -18.14 3.52 -19.83
C ARG A 311 -17.25 4.13 -18.75
N VAL A 312 -16.09 3.52 -18.53
CA VAL A 312 -15.07 4.03 -17.60
C VAL A 312 -14.23 5.11 -18.30
N HIS A 313 -14.23 6.33 -17.74
CA HIS A 313 -13.59 7.52 -18.31
C HIS A 313 -12.18 7.77 -17.73
N GLU A 314 -11.91 7.35 -16.50
CA GLU A 314 -10.58 7.43 -15.89
C GLU A 314 -10.21 6.06 -15.32
N ALA A 315 -8.94 5.66 -15.46
CA ALA A 315 -8.48 4.34 -15.02
C ALA A 315 -8.76 4.16 -13.51
N PRO A 316 -9.51 3.12 -13.11
CA PRO A 316 -9.85 2.91 -11.70
C PRO A 316 -8.61 2.74 -10.83
N ILE A 317 -8.71 3.19 -9.58
CA ILE A 317 -7.61 3.20 -8.63
C ILE A 317 -8.04 2.65 -7.27
N ILE A 318 -7.12 1.98 -6.59
CA ILE A 318 -7.20 1.58 -5.17
C ILE A 318 -6.30 2.52 -4.35
N GLN A 319 -6.78 3.04 -3.21
CA GLN A 319 -6.11 4.09 -2.42
C GLN A 319 -6.09 3.85 -0.89
#